data_AF-A0AAP0WS86-F1
#
_entry.id   AF-A0AAP0WS86-F1
#
_cell.length_a   1.000
_cell.length_b   1.000
_cell.length_c   1.000
_cell.angle_alpha   90.00
_cell.angle_beta   90.00
_cell.angle_gamma   90.00
#
_symmetry.space_group_name_H-M   'P 1'
#
loop_
_entity.id
_entity.type
_entity.pdbx_description
1 polymer ?
#
loop_
_entity_poly.entity_id
_entity_poly.type
_entity_poly.pdbx_seq_one_letter_code
_entity_poly.pdbx_strand_id
1 'polypeptide(L)'
;MALRPSSSTSRWTYDVFLSFRGEDTRTRFTDHLYTALTRSGIHTFRDEDELKIGVEIGPELLKAIENSRFWIIVFSRNYASSTWCLDELAHIIKRSKELGQTVLPVFYDVDPSDVRK
;
A
#
# COMPACT_ATOMS: atom_id res chain seq x y z
N MET A 1 13.41 -35.79 19.27
CA MET A 1 12.81 -34.49 18.90
C MET A 1 13.13 -34.24 17.43
N ALA A 2 12.15 -34.41 16.54
CA ALA A 2 12.35 -34.11 15.13
C ALA A 2 12.29 -32.58 14.93
N LEU A 3 13.32 -32.01 14.31
CA LEU A 3 13.34 -30.60 13.89
C LEU A 3 12.24 -30.41 12.83
N ARG A 4 11.31 -29.47 13.08
CA ARG A 4 10.32 -29.02 12.09
C ARG A 4 11.06 -28.30 10.95
N PRO A 5 11.02 -28.77 9.70
CA PRO A 5 11.40 -27.93 8.58
C PRO A 5 10.13 -27.26 8.06
N SER A 6 10.01 -25.94 8.23
CA SER A 6 9.15 -25.14 7.36
C SER A 6 9.63 -23.69 7.35
N SER A 7 10.76 -23.42 6.69
CA SER A 7 10.92 -22.12 6.06
C SER A 7 10.27 -22.23 4.69
N SER A 8 8.97 -21.98 4.61
CA SER A 8 8.42 -21.54 3.33
C SER A 8 9.09 -20.20 3.07
N THR A 9 10.00 -20.13 2.10
CA THR A 9 10.47 -18.83 1.62
C THR A 9 9.24 -18.03 1.26
N SER A 10 8.92 -17.01 2.05
CA SER A 10 7.77 -16.15 1.77
C SER A 10 7.95 -15.63 0.35
N ARG A 11 6.97 -15.90 -0.53
CA ARG A 11 6.94 -15.31 -1.89
C ARG A 11 6.89 -13.79 -1.86
N TRP A 12 6.55 -13.21 -0.71
CA TRP A 12 6.37 -11.79 -0.50
C TRP A 12 7.49 -11.24 0.38
N THR A 13 8.02 -10.10 -0.02
CA THR A 13 8.94 -9.31 0.82
C THR A 13 8.16 -8.64 1.93
N TYR A 14 6.97 -8.08 1.64
CA TYR A 14 6.13 -7.37 2.60
C TYR A 14 4.79 -8.07 2.80
N ASP A 15 4.22 -7.94 4.00
CA ASP A 15 2.84 -8.33 4.27
C ASP A 15 1.87 -7.30 3.69
N VAL A 16 2.18 -6.01 3.83
CA VAL A 16 1.29 -4.92 3.42
C VAL A 16 2.07 -3.87 2.64
N PHE A 17 1.48 -3.42 1.53
CA PHE A 17 1.80 -2.15 0.89
C PHE A 17 0.75 -1.12 1.30
N LEU A 18 1.17 0.05 1.76
CA LEU A 18 0.28 1.11 2.24
C LEU A 18 0.39 2.35 1.33
N SER A 19 -0.58 2.54 0.45
CA SER A 19 -0.71 3.73 -0.42
C SER A 19 -1.64 4.75 0.23
N PHE A 20 -1.27 6.03 0.19
CA PHE A 20 -2.02 7.12 0.82
C PHE A 20 -1.55 8.47 0.28
N ARG A 21 -2.45 9.46 0.27
CA ARG A 21 -2.03 10.84 -0.03
C ARG A 21 -1.25 11.41 1.15
N GLY A 22 0.04 11.61 0.95
CA GLY A 22 0.96 12.18 1.94
C GLY A 22 0.44 13.43 2.64
N GLU A 23 0.05 14.42 1.84
CA GLU A 23 -0.44 15.72 2.28
C GLU A 23 -1.65 15.63 3.21
N ASP A 24 -2.50 14.61 3.01
CA ASP A 24 -3.75 14.47 3.76
C ASP A 24 -3.54 13.71 5.08
N THR A 25 -2.77 12.61 5.05
CA THR A 25 -2.81 11.63 6.14
C THR A 25 -1.46 11.19 6.69
N ARG A 26 -0.31 11.64 6.13
CA ARG A 26 1.03 11.14 6.50
C ARG A 26 1.28 11.18 8.00
N THR A 27 1.12 12.34 8.63
CA THR A 27 1.45 12.56 10.05
C THR A 27 0.28 12.29 11.00
N ARG A 28 -0.82 11.73 10.47
CA ARG A 28 -2.07 11.54 11.21
C ARG A 28 -2.49 10.07 11.13
N PHE A 29 -3.60 9.80 10.43
CA PHE A 29 -4.18 8.47 10.34
C PHE A 29 -3.18 7.42 9.80
N THR A 30 -2.45 7.73 8.73
CA THR A 30 -1.51 6.78 8.12
C THR A 30 -0.35 6.44 9.06
N ASP A 31 0.22 7.42 9.78
CA ASP A 31 1.32 7.14 10.72
C ASP A 31 0.89 6.20 11.85
N HIS A 32 -0.32 6.43 12.40
CA HIS A 32 -0.88 5.56 13.43
C HIS A 32 -1.18 4.17 12.90
N LEU A 33 -1.75 4.06 11.69
CA LEU A 33 -2.00 2.77 11.03
C LEU A 33 -0.69 2.01 10.79
N TYR A 34 0.31 2.65 10.20
CA TYR A 34 1.62 2.07 9.98
C TYR A 34 2.25 1.56 11.28
N THR A 35 2.27 2.41 12.31
CA THR A 35 2.80 2.08 13.63
C THR A 35 2.07 0.89 14.25
N ALA A 36 0.74 0.82 14.14
CA ALA A 36 -0.05 -0.29 14.66
C ALA A 36 0.23 -1.61 13.92
N LEU A 37 0.34 -1.57 12.59
CA LEU A 37 0.72 -2.72 11.78
C LEU A 37 2.11 -3.24 12.19
N THR A 38 3.12 -2.36 12.24
CA THR A 38 4.48 -2.73 12.64
C THR A 38 4.54 -3.29 14.06
N ARG A 39 3.83 -2.67 15.02
CA ARG A 39 3.76 -3.18 16.41
C ARG A 39 3.09 -4.56 16.50
N SER A 40 2.22 -4.89 15.55
CA SER A 40 1.57 -6.21 15.45
C SER A 40 2.44 -7.24 14.71
N GLY A 41 3.68 -6.88 14.35
CA GLY A 41 4.59 -7.76 13.62
C GLY A 41 4.31 -7.86 12.12
N ILE A 42 3.47 -6.97 11.57
CA ILE A 42 3.11 -6.96 10.14
C ILE A 42 4.14 -6.13 9.39
N HIS A 43 4.92 -6.77 8.52
CA HIS A 43 5.98 -6.09 7.78
C HIS A 43 5.37 -5.25 6.66
N THR A 44 5.37 -3.93 6.84
CA THR A 44 4.61 -3.00 6.00
C THR A 44 5.56 -2.09 5.22
N PHE A 45 5.39 -2.03 3.91
CA PHE A 45 5.95 -0.97 3.06
C PHE A 45 5.00 0.24 3.13
N ARG A 46 5.51 1.38 3.58
CA ARG A 46 4.77 2.64 3.62
C ARG A 46 5.19 3.49 2.43
N ASP A 47 4.24 3.81 1.57
CA ASP A 47 4.54 4.59 0.37
C ASP A 47 4.81 6.05 0.71
N GLU A 48 6.05 6.50 0.60
CA GLU A 48 6.43 7.87 0.97
C GLU A 48 6.31 8.81 -0.24
N ASP A 49 5.08 8.96 -0.73
CA ASP A 49 4.62 9.73 -1.90
C ASP A 49 5.22 11.14 -2.11
N GLU A 50 5.92 11.72 -1.14
CA GLU A 50 6.47 13.08 -1.24
C GLU A 50 8.00 13.15 -1.30
N LEU A 51 8.73 12.05 -1.07
CA LEU A 51 10.19 12.08 -1.23
C LEU A 51 10.65 11.82 -2.66
N LYS A 52 9.76 11.40 -3.57
CA LYS A 52 10.06 11.11 -4.97
C LYS A 52 9.34 12.08 -5.91
N ILE A 53 9.61 13.38 -5.75
CA ILE A 53 9.18 14.38 -6.73
C ILE A 53 9.92 14.11 -8.06
N GLY A 54 9.18 13.68 -9.08
CA GLY A 54 9.51 14.02 -10.47
C GLY A 54 10.18 12.97 -11.36
N VAL A 55 10.24 11.69 -11.01
CA VAL A 55 10.72 10.65 -11.92
C VAL A 55 9.82 9.42 -11.74
N GLU A 56 9.36 8.84 -12.84
CA GLU A 56 8.63 7.56 -12.99
C GLU A 56 8.54 6.65 -11.76
N ILE A 57 7.41 5.95 -11.57
CA ILE A 57 7.23 4.93 -10.50
C ILE A 57 8.53 4.12 -10.38
N GLY A 58 9.28 4.39 -9.30
CA GLY A 58 10.65 3.90 -9.22
C GLY A 58 10.65 2.36 -9.21
N PRO A 59 11.70 1.71 -9.72
CA PRO A 59 11.78 0.25 -9.78
C PRO A 59 11.61 -0.40 -8.38
N GLU A 60 12.03 0.29 -7.32
CA GLU A 60 11.82 -0.15 -5.94
C GLU A 60 10.34 -0.15 -5.52
N LEU A 61 9.59 0.85 -5.96
CA LEU A 61 8.17 1.00 -5.65
C LEU A 61 7.35 -0.07 -6.37
N LEU A 62 7.61 -0.28 -7.67
CA LEU A 62 7.03 -1.39 -8.43
C LEU A 62 7.33 -2.74 -7.79
N LYS A 63 8.59 -2.95 -7.38
CA LYS A 63 9.00 -4.18 -6.70
C LYS A 63 8.29 -4.34 -5.36
N ALA A 64 8.09 -3.26 -4.60
CA ALA A 64 7.33 -3.31 -3.36
C ALA A 64 5.86 -3.65 -3.61
N ILE A 65 5.22 -3.05 -4.62
CA ILE A 65 3.84 -3.38 -5.01
C ILE A 65 3.73 -4.86 -5.36
N GLU A 66 4.61 -5.39 -6.21
CA GLU A 66 4.57 -6.78 -6.66
C GLU A 66 4.88 -7.78 -5.54
N ASN A 67 5.77 -7.43 -4.61
CA ASN A 67 6.20 -8.30 -3.52
C ASN A 67 5.45 -8.09 -2.20
N SER A 68 4.26 -7.48 -2.23
CA SER A 68 3.42 -7.26 -1.04
C SER A 68 2.21 -8.18 -1.01
N ARG A 69 1.95 -8.86 0.10
CA ARG A 69 0.83 -9.81 0.19
C ARG A 69 -0.56 -9.16 0.09
N PHE A 70 -0.71 -7.98 0.69
CA PHE A 70 -1.93 -7.17 0.73
C PHE A 70 -1.62 -5.73 0.35
N TRP A 71 -2.59 -5.02 -0.23
CA TRP A 71 -2.49 -3.57 -0.41
C TRP A 71 -3.59 -2.87 0.38
N ILE A 72 -3.22 -1.91 1.21
CA ILE A 72 -4.14 -1.00 1.87
C ILE A 72 -4.07 0.34 1.15
N ILE A 73 -5.21 0.81 0.65
CA ILE A 73 -5.33 2.10 -0.02
C ILE A 73 -6.14 3.04 0.87
N VAL A 74 -5.50 4.10 1.37
CA VAL A 74 -6.17 5.12 2.17
C VAL A 74 -6.66 6.23 1.24
N PHE A 75 -7.92 6.12 0.82
CA PHE A 75 -8.61 7.16 0.08
C PHE A 75 -8.91 8.34 1.00
N SER A 76 -8.43 9.51 0.61
CA SER A 76 -8.65 10.78 1.28
C SER A 76 -9.11 11.83 0.28
N ARG A 77 -9.49 13.01 0.77
CA ARG A 77 -10.11 14.07 -0.03
C ARG A 77 -9.31 14.45 -1.29
N ASN A 78 -7.99 14.50 -1.20
CA ASN A 78 -7.12 14.92 -2.29
C ASN A 78 -6.35 13.76 -2.93
N TYR A 79 -6.73 12.51 -2.65
CA TYR A 79 -6.04 11.33 -3.21
C TYR A 79 -6.03 11.36 -4.75
N ALA A 80 -7.19 11.57 -5.37
CA ALA A 80 -7.33 11.64 -6.82
C ALA A 80 -6.78 12.95 -7.43
N SER A 81 -6.37 13.92 -6.62
CA SER A 81 -5.72 15.14 -7.10
C SER A 81 -4.25 14.90 -7.47
N SER A 82 -3.67 13.77 -7.07
CA SER A 82 -2.33 13.36 -7.44
C SER A 82 -2.38 12.34 -8.57
N THR A 83 -1.86 12.69 -9.75
CA THR A 83 -1.69 11.74 -10.86
C THR A 83 -0.82 10.54 -10.44
N TRP A 84 0.16 10.78 -9.56
CA TRP A 84 1.01 9.74 -9.00
C TRP A 84 0.21 8.69 -8.22
N CYS A 85 -0.61 9.11 -7.25
CA CYS A 85 -1.48 8.19 -6.50
C CYS A 85 -2.42 7.40 -7.43
N LEU A 86 -2.89 8.01 -8.53
CA LEU A 86 -3.74 7.33 -9.51
C LEU A 86 -2.99 6.31 -10.37
N ASP A 87 -1.75 6.61 -10.78
CA ASP A 87 -0.91 5.70 -11.54
C ASP A 87 -0.53 4.48 -10.69
N GLU A 88 -0.21 4.69 -9.41
CA GLU A 88 0.01 3.62 -8.43
C GLU A 88 -1.23 2.75 -8.26
N LEU A 89 -2.40 3.37 -8.03
CA LEU A 89 -3.66 2.65 -7.88
C LEU A 89 -3.96 1.81 -9.12
N ALA A 90 -3.77 2.36 -10.32
CA ALA A 90 -3.96 1.61 -11.57
C ALA A 90 -3.02 0.40 -11.65
N HIS A 91 -1.76 0.56 -11.25
CA HIS A 91 -0.79 -0.53 -11.20
C HIS A 91 -1.18 -1.61 -10.17
N ILE A 92 -1.55 -1.20 -8.95
CA ILE A 92 -1.99 -2.10 -7.88
C ILE A 92 -3.22 -2.90 -8.33
N ILE A 93 -4.22 -2.26 -8.94
CA ILE A 93 -5.43 -2.93 -9.42
C ILE A 93 -5.10 -3.92 -10.55
N LYS A 94 -4.20 -3.55 -11.46
CA LYS A 94 -3.73 -4.46 -12.51
C LYS A 94 -3.05 -5.69 -11.90
N ARG A 95 -2.10 -5.50 -10.98
CA ARG A 95 -1.37 -6.59 -10.33
C ARG A 95 -2.27 -7.45 -9.45
N SER A 96 -3.21 -6.85 -8.72
CA SER A 96 -4.21 -7.56 -7.93
C SER A 96 -5.02 -8.55 -8.78
N LYS A 97 -5.43 -8.14 -9.98
CA LYS A 97 -6.16 -9.01 -10.92
C LYS A 97 -5.28 -10.13 -11.48
N GLU A 98 -4.01 -9.84 -11.77
CA GLU A 98 -3.06 -10.82 -12.33
C GLU A 98 -2.60 -11.86 -11.30
N LEU A 99 -2.37 -11.44 -10.05
CA LEU A 99 -1.73 -12.24 -9.00
C LEU A 99 -2.70 -12.76 -7.93
N GLY A 100 -3.97 -12.34 -7.98
CA GLY A 100 -5.03 -12.73 -7.04
C GLY A 100 -4.82 -12.19 -5.62
N GLN A 101 -3.98 -11.17 -5.45
CA GLN A 101 -3.71 -10.52 -4.17
C GLN A 101 -4.86 -9.56 -3.81
N THR A 102 -5.05 -9.31 -2.51
CA THR A 102 -6.22 -8.60 -1.98
C THR A 102 -5.93 -7.11 -1.76
N VAL A 103 -6.83 -6.26 -2.25
CA VAL A 103 -6.86 -4.82 -2.00
C VAL A 103 -7.88 -4.50 -0.91
N LEU A 104 -7.48 -3.71 0.08
CA LEU A 104 -8.27 -3.31 1.24
C LEU A 104 -8.43 -1.77 1.23
N PRO A 105 -9.59 -1.26 0.78
CA PRO A 105 -9.82 0.18 0.77
C PRO A 105 -10.15 0.71 2.18
N VAL A 106 -9.56 1.85 2.52
CA VAL A 106 -9.90 2.65 3.70
C VAL A 106 -10.37 4.02 3.23
N PHE A 107 -11.57 4.43 3.65
CA PHE A 107 -12.16 5.72 3.30
C PHE A 107 -11.99 6.69 4.47
N TYR A 108 -11.04 7.61 4.35
CA TYR A 108 -10.70 8.59 5.39
C TYR A 108 -11.29 9.96 5.07
N ASP A 109 -12.31 10.36 5.84
CA ASP A 109 -13.05 11.64 5.65
C ASP A 109 -13.59 11.84 4.23
N VAL A 110 -13.96 10.74 3.57
CA VAL A 110 -14.59 10.72 2.24
C VAL A 110 -15.71 9.69 2.20
N ASP A 111 -16.75 9.97 1.42
CA ASP A 111 -17.80 9.00 1.17
C ASP A 111 -17.32 7.98 0.11
N PRO A 112 -17.50 6.66 0.32
CA PRO A 112 -17.15 5.66 -0.69
C PRO A 112 -17.79 5.88 -2.07
N SER A 113 -18.95 6.55 -2.13
CA SER A 113 -19.63 6.91 -3.37
C SER A 113 -18.92 7.99 -4.17
N ASP A 114 -18.13 8.85 -3.53
CA ASP A 114 -17.31 9.86 -4.21
C ASP A 114 -16.09 9.22 -4.88
N VAL A 115 -15.60 8.11 -4.33
CA VAL A 115 -14.47 7.34 -4.89
C VAL A 115 -14.91 6.40 -6.03
N ARG A 116 -16.16 5.94 -6.02
CA ARG A 116 -16.68 4.93 -6.97
C ARG A 116 -17.13 5.48 -8.33
N LYS A 117 -17.38 6.78 -8.44
CA LYS A 117 -17.88 7.42 -9.67
C LYS A 117 -16.74 7.63 -10.65
#